data_AF-A0AAN7DPR7-F1
#
_entry.id   AF-A0AAN7DPR7-F1
#
_cell.length_a   1.000
_cell.length_b   1.000
_cell.length_c   1.000
_cell.angle_alpha   90.00
_cell.angle_beta   90.00
_cell.angle_gamma   90.00
#
_symmetry.space_group_name_H-M   'P 1'
#
loop_
_entity.id
_entity.type
_entity.pdbx_description
1 polymer ?
#
loop_
_entity_poly.entity_id
_entity_poly.type
_entity_poly.pdbx_seq_one_letter_code
_entity_poly.pdbx_strand_id
1 'polypeptide(L)'
;MERLPSELRYTVFSNACNPKECRLVCKRWYAMITDDLIHHSVRIMDDTIDIAPYEKCQDLAHHVRDVYYLPSSMEKVFALPGLFPNVRHLHLSLYGTDVILSEIEYRHQIESLASIPYWTPSIVSITENNYSTPLFTSLWLETAGAAGATLANLTELHIKMLDYDEFSKHTLHMQTYIVRKHQFVHSLRLAIALRHLTLEEMHVFWQDLDAIHENVPGLRSLSLINTTLRLNENAVYPYYNVRQQMEYVSNLPSKQASGLRHLHIDLHSGTGLNGPQPHELVKFWIQQVASKYMDLVSFTLKCNISMRSTDYKDEHALSMLPMMASCQRLSAFKIILYPITKELINAMDENKIKLHTLGFATTNNADLKKQLAVLSESNQSSQIQRLSIQSNYAGGHYEYTQKRALREEFQPFDTSLFQSLSAFSQLTTLEFNCTFGRSCELAHLLQILTYCRSLRSLALRHVSVSKVFAQHSVTTKLFPRLEYLTITKLNIKRDCQTLVETNTILRSVLEGLQGSLRMIYLEFGSITLGQNKVDHPLADYIYLDLSKSRQLRELSVTYALGSNIITTERGDQRETHEFERNNLHFTKISSPTSHYQTKVILPQQAIKINALLVL
;
A
#
# COMPACT_ATOMS: atom_id res chain seq x y z
N MET A 1 28.07 -7.20 -11.75
CA MET A 1 27.36 -8.30 -12.45
C MET A 1 28.22 -9.53 -12.66
N GLU A 2 29.38 -9.46 -13.33
CA GLU A 2 30.15 -10.68 -13.67
C GLU A 2 30.80 -11.42 -12.49
N ARG A 3 30.98 -10.75 -11.35
CA ARG A 3 31.49 -11.34 -10.11
C ARG A 3 30.39 -11.89 -9.19
N LEU A 4 29.12 -11.76 -9.59
CA LEU A 4 28.00 -12.26 -8.79
C LEU A 4 27.82 -13.78 -8.98
N PRO A 5 27.37 -14.51 -7.93
CA PRO A 5 26.89 -15.88 -8.05
C PRO A 5 25.85 -16.04 -9.18
N SER A 6 25.78 -17.24 -9.76
CA SER A 6 24.83 -17.59 -10.83
C SER A 6 23.38 -17.29 -10.46
N GLU A 7 23.02 -17.57 -9.21
CA GLU A 7 21.68 -17.47 -8.66
C GLU A 7 21.26 -16.00 -8.59
N LEU A 8 22.15 -15.12 -8.10
CA LEU A 8 21.90 -13.68 -8.04
C LEU A 8 21.87 -13.04 -9.43
N ARG A 9 22.64 -13.55 -10.39
CA ARG A 9 22.58 -13.09 -11.79
C ARG A 9 21.24 -13.46 -12.43
N TYR A 10 20.77 -14.68 -12.23
CA TYR A 10 19.46 -15.12 -12.71
C TYR A 10 18.36 -14.22 -12.15
N THR A 11 18.37 -13.94 -10.84
CA THR A 11 17.41 -13.02 -10.22
C THR A 11 17.48 -11.60 -10.80
N VAL A 12 18.68 -11.09 -11.11
CA VAL A 12 18.80 -9.75 -11.71
C VAL A 12 18.22 -9.73 -13.14
N PHE A 13 18.54 -10.73 -13.96
CA PHE A 13 18.05 -10.77 -15.34
C PHE A 13 16.57 -11.13 -15.43
N SER A 14 16.04 -11.95 -14.53
CA SER A 14 14.61 -12.29 -14.48
C SER A 14 13.73 -11.10 -14.09
N ASN A 15 14.30 -10.09 -13.41
CA ASN A 15 13.62 -8.86 -13.03
C ASN A 15 13.93 -7.68 -13.97
N ALA A 16 14.72 -7.89 -15.03
CA ALA A 16 15.00 -6.85 -16.00
C ALA A 16 13.77 -6.65 -16.92
N CYS A 17 13.34 -5.41 -17.12
CA CYS A 17 12.19 -5.11 -17.99
C CYS A 17 12.41 -5.53 -19.46
N ASN A 18 13.67 -5.62 -19.91
CA ASN A 18 14.02 -6.11 -21.23
C ASN A 18 15.30 -6.97 -21.21
N PRO A 19 15.20 -8.28 -20.96
CA PRO A 19 16.36 -9.18 -20.94
C PRO A 19 17.07 -9.24 -22.31
N LYS A 20 16.36 -8.97 -23.43
CA LYS A 20 16.95 -8.95 -24.77
C LYS A 20 17.97 -7.82 -24.93
N GLU A 21 17.70 -6.64 -24.38
CA GLU A 21 18.66 -5.52 -24.37
C GLU A 21 19.89 -5.84 -23.50
N CYS A 22 19.70 -6.58 -22.41
CA CYS A 22 20.81 -7.01 -21.56
C CYS A 22 21.82 -7.91 -22.31
N ARG A 23 21.38 -8.63 -23.36
CA ARG A 23 22.29 -9.42 -24.22
C ARG A 23 23.28 -8.54 -25.00
N LEU A 24 22.99 -7.25 -25.20
CA LEU A 24 23.83 -6.32 -25.97
C LEU A 24 25.06 -5.80 -25.19
N VAL A 25 25.10 -6.01 -23.87
CA VAL A 25 26.15 -5.44 -23.01
C VAL A 25 27.51 -6.07 -23.27
N CYS A 26 27.60 -7.40 -23.30
CA CYS A 26 28.83 -8.11 -23.67
C CYS A 26 28.53 -9.58 -24.06
N LYS A 27 29.49 -10.22 -24.76
CA LYS A 27 29.39 -11.64 -25.16
C LYS A 27 29.09 -12.59 -23.99
N ARG A 28 29.59 -12.26 -22.80
CA ARG A 28 29.39 -13.08 -21.60
C ARG A 28 27.96 -13.01 -21.08
N TRP A 29 27.33 -11.84 -21.12
CA TRP A 29 25.92 -11.67 -20.74
C TRP A 29 24.99 -12.29 -21.78
N TYR A 30 25.33 -12.14 -23.07
CA TYR A 30 24.65 -12.82 -24.17
C TYR A 30 24.53 -14.33 -23.90
N ALA A 31 25.62 -14.98 -23.49
CA ALA A 31 25.64 -16.40 -23.18
C ALA A 31 24.92 -16.78 -21.86
N MET A 32 24.68 -15.83 -20.95
CA MET A 32 24.02 -16.07 -19.66
C MET A 32 22.50 -15.90 -19.71
N ILE A 33 22.02 -15.00 -20.55
CA ILE A 33 20.59 -14.72 -20.69
C ILE A 33 20.02 -15.77 -21.63
N THR A 34 19.51 -16.84 -21.04
CA THR A 34 18.89 -17.98 -21.75
C THR A 34 17.49 -17.62 -22.27
N ASP A 35 16.96 -18.48 -23.13
CA ASP A 35 15.59 -18.30 -23.63
C ASP A 35 14.56 -18.47 -22.50
N ASP A 36 14.84 -19.29 -21.48
CA ASP A 36 14.08 -19.34 -20.21
C ASP A 36 13.88 -17.97 -19.56
N LEU A 37 14.92 -17.13 -19.56
CA LEU A 37 14.89 -15.81 -18.95
C LEU A 37 14.19 -14.79 -19.84
N ILE A 38 14.36 -14.90 -21.16
CA ILE A 38 13.77 -13.94 -22.11
C ILE A 38 12.26 -14.13 -22.21
N HIS A 39 11.83 -15.38 -22.23
CA HIS A 39 10.45 -15.75 -22.46
C HIS A 39 9.71 -16.06 -21.15
N HIS A 40 10.33 -15.80 -20.00
CA HIS A 40 9.74 -16.04 -18.68
C HIS A 40 8.37 -15.39 -18.52
N SER A 41 8.21 -14.17 -19.02
CA SER A 41 6.99 -13.39 -18.89
C SER A 41 6.56 -12.88 -20.27
N VAL A 42 5.28 -13.02 -20.59
CA VAL A 42 4.69 -12.57 -21.86
C VAL A 42 3.60 -11.57 -21.58
N ARG A 43 3.58 -10.48 -22.34
CA ARG A 43 2.51 -9.49 -22.31
C ARG A 43 1.76 -9.51 -23.63
N ILE A 44 0.46 -9.76 -23.56
CA ILE A 44 -0.41 -9.89 -24.71
C ILE A 44 -1.40 -8.73 -24.65
N MET A 45 -1.32 -7.85 -25.65
CA MET A 45 -2.19 -6.68 -25.80
C MET A 45 -2.97 -6.75 -27.11
N ASP A 46 -4.15 -6.15 -27.09
CA ASP A 46 -5.37 -6.67 -27.68
C ASP A 46 -5.33 -7.10 -29.16
N ASP A 47 -4.50 -6.45 -29.98
CA ASP A 47 -4.44 -6.71 -31.42
C ASP A 47 -3.02 -6.71 -32.02
N THR A 48 -1.96 -6.80 -31.21
CA THR A 48 -0.57 -6.74 -31.71
C THR A 48 0.27 -7.99 -31.39
N ILE A 49 0.52 -8.77 -32.45
CA ILE A 49 1.76 -9.49 -32.86
C ILE A 49 2.44 -10.51 -31.90
N ASP A 50 2.22 -10.53 -30.59
CA ASP A 50 3.17 -11.20 -29.69
C ASP A 50 2.88 -12.69 -29.36
N ILE A 51 1.89 -13.31 -30.01
CA ILE A 51 1.59 -14.75 -29.82
C ILE A 51 2.20 -15.62 -30.93
N ALA A 52 2.25 -15.10 -32.17
CA ALA A 52 2.73 -15.83 -33.35
C ALA A 52 4.14 -16.44 -33.21
N PRO A 53 5.11 -15.83 -32.49
CA PRO A 53 6.41 -16.48 -32.24
C PRO A 53 6.29 -17.78 -31.44
N TYR A 54 5.37 -17.83 -30.48
CA TYR A 54 5.15 -18.99 -29.61
C TYR A 54 4.34 -20.08 -30.29
N GLU A 55 3.42 -19.71 -31.20
CA GLU A 55 2.71 -20.67 -32.05
C GLU A 55 3.68 -21.38 -33.00
N LYS A 56 4.66 -20.66 -33.55
CA LYS A 56 5.67 -21.19 -34.47
C LYS A 56 6.80 -21.94 -33.77
N CYS A 57 7.06 -21.63 -32.50
CA CYS A 57 8.15 -22.22 -31.73
C CYS A 57 7.66 -22.63 -30.34
N GLN A 58 7.15 -23.86 -30.25
CA GLN A 58 6.58 -24.39 -28.99
C GLN A 58 7.60 -24.43 -27.86
N ASP A 59 8.89 -24.65 -28.15
CA ASP A 59 9.95 -24.65 -27.13
C ASP A 59 10.00 -23.31 -26.36
N LEU A 60 9.84 -22.18 -27.06
CA LEU A 60 9.78 -20.86 -26.42
C LEU A 60 8.58 -20.73 -25.49
N ALA A 61 7.45 -21.35 -25.85
CA ALA A 61 6.23 -21.29 -25.07
C ALA A 61 6.32 -22.09 -23.75
N HIS A 62 7.18 -23.13 -23.70
CA HIS A 62 7.43 -23.89 -22.47
C HIS A 62 8.21 -23.10 -21.42
N HIS A 63 8.90 -22.03 -21.81
CA HIS A 63 9.64 -21.16 -20.89
C HIS A 63 8.75 -20.14 -20.18
N VAL A 64 7.55 -19.89 -20.71
CA VAL A 64 6.60 -18.90 -20.18
C VAL A 64 6.03 -19.34 -18.84
N ARG A 65 6.20 -18.49 -17.82
CA ARG A 65 5.69 -18.68 -16.44
C ARG A 65 4.70 -17.59 -16.04
N ASP A 66 4.84 -16.38 -16.57
CA ASP A 66 3.93 -15.28 -16.29
C ASP A 66 3.26 -14.80 -17.57
N VAL A 67 1.94 -14.61 -17.51
CA VAL A 67 1.17 -14.06 -18.62
C VAL A 67 0.39 -12.84 -18.14
N TYR A 68 0.63 -11.71 -18.79
CA TYR A 68 -0.12 -10.47 -18.64
C TYR A 68 -1.01 -10.30 -19.87
N TYR A 69 -2.31 -10.47 -19.69
CA TYR A 69 -3.27 -10.50 -20.78
C TYR A 69 -4.32 -9.39 -20.64
N LEU A 70 -4.46 -8.58 -21.69
CA LEU A 70 -5.40 -7.48 -21.81
C LEU A 70 -6.37 -7.78 -22.98
N PRO A 71 -7.45 -8.56 -22.77
CA PRO A 71 -8.31 -9.05 -23.85
C PRO A 71 -9.24 -8.04 -24.49
N SER A 72 -9.63 -8.45 -25.70
CA SER A 72 -10.84 -8.17 -26.46
C SER A 72 -11.85 -9.31 -26.39
N SER A 73 -11.42 -10.56 -26.16
CA SER A 73 -12.33 -11.72 -26.09
C SER A 73 -11.91 -12.80 -25.08
N MET A 74 -12.92 -13.44 -24.45
CA MET A 74 -12.73 -14.51 -23.46
C MET A 74 -12.18 -15.80 -24.07
N GLU A 75 -12.65 -16.19 -25.25
CA GLU A 75 -12.27 -17.43 -25.93
C GLU A 75 -10.75 -17.55 -26.15
N LYS A 76 -10.09 -16.44 -26.51
CA LYS A 76 -8.64 -16.38 -26.68
C LYS A 76 -7.91 -16.65 -25.36
N VAL A 77 -8.44 -16.18 -24.23
CA VAL A 77 -7.83 -16.44 -22.90
C VAL A 77 -7.88 -17.94 -22.58
N PHE A 78 -9.01 -18.57 -22.86
CA PHE A 78 -9.20 -20.00 -22.57
C PHE A 78 -8.33 -20.89 -23.45
N ALA A 79 -7.89 -20.43 -24.62
CA ALA A 79 -6.93 -21.15 -25.47
C ALA A 79 -5.47 -21.06 -24.98
N LEU A 80 -5.14 -20.09 -24.11
CA LEU A 80 -3.76 -19.85 -23.65
C LEU A 80 -3.10 -21.06 -22.98
N PRO A 81 -3.78 -21.95 -22.24
CA PRO A 81 -3.14 -23.15 -21.69
C PRO A 81 -2.62 -24.12 -22.74
N GLY A 82 -3.25 -24.18 -23.91
CA GLY A 82 -2.75 -24.98 -25.02
C GLY A 82 -1.44 -24.43 -25.59
N LEU A 83 -1.23 -23.11 -25.47
CA LEU A 83 -0.04 -22.45 -25.97
C LEU A 83 1.07 -22.39 -24.92
N PHE A 84 0.74 -22.05 -23.68
CA PHE A 84 1.70 -21.83 -22.59
C PHE A 84 1.47 -22.86 -21.48
N PRO A 85 1.91 -24.12 -21.63
CA PRO A 85 1.54 -25.21 -20.70
C PRO A 85 2.11 -25.05 -19.27
N ASN A 86 2.98 -24.07 -19.08
CA ASN A 86 3.90 -23.96 -17.96
C ASN A 86 3.68 -22.72 -17.09
N VAL A 87 2.60 -21.96 -17.36
CA VAL A 87 2.22 -20.73 -16.66
C VAL A 87 1.93 -21.00 -15.19
N ARG A 88 2.47 -20.14 -14.32
CA ARG A 88 2.29 -20.16 -12.87
C ARG A 88 1.55 -18.92 -12.38
N HIS A 89 1.73 -17.78 -13.03
CA HIS A 89 1.09 -16.52 -12.66
C HIS A 89 0.33 -15.95 -13.84
N LEU A 90 -0.96 -15.68 -13.65
CA LEU A 90 -1.83 -15.12 -14.66
C LEU A 90 -2.36 -13.76 -14.18
N HIS A 91 -2.12 -12.73 -14.97
CA HIS A 91 -2.61 -11.37 -14.73
C HIS A 91 -3.53 -10.97 -15.87
N LEU A 92 -4.79 -10.77 -15.56
CA LEU A 92 -5.85 -10.46 -16.52
C LEU A 92 -6.40 -9.07 -16.24
N SER A 93 -6.59 -8.29 -17.29
CA SER A 93 -7.31 -7.02 -17.22
C SER A 93 -8.42 -7.00 -18.25
N LEU A 94 -9.62 -7.40 -17.84
CA LEU A 94 -10.77 -7.62 -18.72
C LEU A 94 -11.54 -6.30 -18.89
N TYR A 95 -11.35 -5.64 -20.03
CA TYR A 95 -12.10 -4.47 -20.44
C TYR A 95 -13.22 -4.89 -21.40
N GLY A 96 -14.46 -4.46 -21.15
CA GLY A 96 -15.53 -4.53 -22.17
C GLY A 96 -16.36 -5.80 -22.26
N THR A 97 -16.30 -6.74 -21.30
CA THR A 97 -17.26 -7.85 -21.26
C THR A 97 -18.49 -7.48 -20.44
N ASP A 98 -19.35 -6.59 -20.95
CA ASP A 98 -20.76 -6.49 -20.53
C ASP A 98 -21.58 -7.69 -21.05
N VAL A 99 -20.96 -8.87 -21.09
CA VAL A 99 -21.64 -10.08 -21.53
C VAL A 99 -22.51 -10.54 -20.37
N ILE A 100 -23.73 -10.02 -20.35
CA ILE A 100 -24.82 -10.56 -19.52
C ILE A 100 -25.16 -11.93 -20.11
N LEU A 101 -24.45 -12.95 -19.66
CA LEU A 101 -24.82 -14.33 -19.96
C LEU A 101 -26.04 -14.70 -19.11
N SER A 102 -27.02 -15.34 -19.70
CA SER A 102 -28.03 -16.11 -18.96
C SER A 102 -27.38 -17.32 -18.27
N GLU A 103 -28.09 -17.96 -17.34
CA GLU A 103 -27.60 -19.20 -16.71
C GLU A 103 -27.41 -20.32 -17.76
N ILE A 104 -28.29 -20.39 -18.75
CA ILE A 104 -28.23 -21.38 -19.84
C ILE A 104 -26.98 -21.14 -20.69
N GLU A 105 -26.74 -19.90 -21.13
CA GLU A 105 -25.54 -19.56 -21.91
C GLU A 105 -24.25 -19.80 -21.13
N TYR A 106 -24.27 -19.51 -19.82
CA TYR A 106 -23.13 -19.78 -18.95
C TYR A 106 -22.80 -21.28 -18.88
N ARG A 107 -23.81 -22.16 -18.74
CA ARG A 107 -23.60 -23.61 -18.76
C ARG A 107 -23.10 -24.11 -20.13
N HIS A 108 -23.68 -23.60 -21.22
CA HIS A 108 -23.22 -23.96 -22.57
C HIS A 108 -21.77 -23.52 -22.81
N GLN A 109 -21.35 -22.38 -22.26
CA GLN A 109 -19.96 -21.95 -22.31
C GLN A 109 -19.04 -22.86 -21.47
N ILE A 110 -19.47 -23.29 -20.28
CA ILE A 110 -18.69 -24.28 -19.50
C ILE A 110 -18.50 -25.55 -20.32
N GLU A 111 -19.57 -26.07 -20.93
CA GLU A 111 -19.52 -27.29 -21.74
C GLU A 111 -18.65 -27.14 -22.99
N SER A 112 -18.70 -26.00 -23.67
CA SER A 112 -17.88 -25.75 -24.86
C SER A 112 -16.40 -25.61 -24.50
N LEU A 113 -16.10 -24.89 -23.40
CA LEU A 113 -14.75 -24.65 -22.93
C LEU A 113 -14.16 -25.86 -22.18
N ALA A 114 -14.99 -26.84 -21.76
CA ALA A 114 -14.58 -28.08 -21.06
C ALA A 114 -13.59 -28.94 -21.87
N SER A 115 -13.51 -28.72 -23.18
CA SER A 115 -12.66 -29.46 -24.11
C SER A 115 -11.24 -28.88 -24.25
N ILE A 116 -10.98 -27.70 -23.69
CA ILE A 116 -9.72 -26.97 -23.88
C ILE A 116 -8.70 -27.38 -22.79
N PRO A 117 -7.38 -27.46 -23.06
CA PRO A 117 -6.38 -27.71 -22.03
C PRO A 117 -6.46 -26.69 -20.88
N TYR A 118 -6.03 -27.08 -19.67
CA TYR A 118 -6.04 -26.21 -18.48
C TYR A 118 -4.66 -26.14 -17.83
N TRP A 119 -4.39 -25.02 -17.15
CA TRP A 119 -3.21 -24.86 -16.28
C TRP A 119 -3.31 -25.59 -14.93
N THR A 120 -4.08 -26.67 -14.86
CA THR A 120 -4.42 -27.37 -13.61
C THR A 120 -3.23 -27.81 -12.75
N PRO A 121 -2.07 -28.25 -13.29
CA PRO A 121 -0.91 -28.59 -12.47
C PRO A 121 0.09 -27.44 -12.27
N SER A 122 -0.01 -26.31 -12.98
CA SER A 122 1.06 -25.29 -12.98
C SER A 122 0.67 -23.97 -12.34
N ILE A 123 -0.62 -23.56 -12.43
CA ILE A 123 -1.07 -22.26 -11.95
C ILE A 123 -1.02 -22.16 -10.43
N VAL A 124 -0.43 -21.09 -9.93
CA VAL A 124 -0.25 -20.79 -8.51
C VAL A 124 -1.00 -19.53 -8.10
N SER A 125 -1.08 -18.54 -8.99
CA SER A 125 -1.70 -17.25 -8.71
C SER A 125 -2.47 -16.72 -9.92
N ILE A 126 -3.66 -16.18 -9.66
CA ILE A 126 -4.47 -15.46 -10.64
C ILE A 126 -4.78 -14.07 -10.08
N THR A 127 -4.51 -13.04 -10.87
CA THR A 127 -4.97 -11.67 -10.63
C THR A 127 -5.92 -11.28 -11.76
N GLU A 128 -7.14 -10.87 -11.44
CA GLU A 128 -8.16 -10.49 -12.39
C GLU A 128 -8.66 -9.09 -12.07
N ASN A 129 -8.42 -8.14 -12.99
CA ASN A 129 -9.02 -6.82 -12.97
C ASN A 129 -10.24 -6.84 -13.89
N ASN A 130 -11.42 -6.78 -13.31
CA ASN A 130 -12.69 -6.78 -14.00
C ASN A 130 -13.26 -5.38 -14.10
N TYR A 131 -13.92 -5.10 -15.21
CA TYR A 131 -14.71 -3.89 -15.31
C TYR A 131 -16.01 -4.00 -14.48
N SER A 132 -16.87 -4.97 -14.78
CA SER A 132 -18.25 -5.03 -14.26
C SER A 132 -18.60 -6.24 -13.39
N THR A 133 -18.14 -7.46 -13.72
CA THR A 133 -18.47 -8.68 -12.96
C THR A 133 -17.27 -9.62 -12.81
N PRO A 134 -17.17 -10.40 -11.70
CA PRO A 134 -16.10 -11.39 -11.51
C PRO A 134 -16.36 -12.70 -12.29
N LEU A 135 -16.60 -12.58 -13.60
CA LEU A 135 -17.08 -13.68 -14.43
C LEU A 135 -15.97 -14.66 -14.80
N PHE A 136 -14.79 -14.19 -15.16
CA PHE A 136 -13.79 -15.02 -15.80
C PHE A 136 -13.24 -16.10 -14.87
N THR A 137 -12.78 -15.74 -13.67
CA THR A 137 -12.29 -16.75 -12.72
C THR A 137 -13.38 -17.77 -12.40
N SER A 138 -14.64 -17.34 -12.23
CA SER A 138 -15.75 -18.27 -11.98
C SER A 138 -15.89 -19.29 -13.12
N LEU A 139 -15.92 -18.81 -14.37
CA LEU A 139 -16.03 -19.63 -15.56
C LEU A 139 -14.83 -20.58 -15.68
N TRP A 140 -13.62 -20.10 -15.37
CA TRP A 140 -12.42 -20.92 -15.38
C TRP A 140 -12.46 -22.06 -14.37
N LEU A 141 -12.81 -21.75 -13.11
CA LEU A 141 -12.90 -22.73 -12.05
C LEU A 141 -13.91 -23.81 -12.41
N GLU A 142 -15.13 -23.42 -12.81
CA GLU A 142 -16.22 -24.35 -13.15
C GLU A 142 -15.91 -25.16 -14.41
N THR A 143 -15.26 -24.56 -15.42
CA THR A 143 -14.83 -25.27 -16.63
C THR A 143 -13.77 -26.33 -16.31
N ALA A 144 -12.75 -25.99 -15.51
CA ALA A 144 -11.75 -26.95 -15.07
C ALA A 144 -12.40 -28.10 -14.26
N GLY A 145 -13.34 -27.75 -13.37
CA GLY A 145 -14.10 -28.72 -12.58
C GLY A 145 -14.94 -29.67 -13.44
N ALA A 146 -15.63 -29.15 -14.46
CA ALA A 146 -16.43 -29.93 -15.40
C ALA A 146 -15.57 -30.90 -16.22
N ALA A 147 -14.33 -30.51 -16.56
CA ALA A 147 -13.35 -31.37 -17.21
C ALA A 147 -12.69 -32.41 -16.28
N GLY A 148 -13.09 -32.46 -15.00
CA GLY A 148 -12.51 -33.37 -14.00
C GLY A 148 -11.11 -32.96 -13.54
N ALA A 149 -10.70 -31.73 -13.82
CA ALA A 149 -9.40 -31.21 -13.45
C ALA A 149 -9.51 -30.32 -12.20
N THR A 150 -8.65 -30.54 -11.21
CA THR A 150 -8.60 -29.69 -10.01
C THR A 150 -7.43 -28.72 -10.13
N LEU A 151 -7.66 -27.46 -9.78
CA LEU A 151 -6.60 -26.44 -9.71
C LEU A 151 -5.82 -26.60 -8.40
N ALA A 152 -5.17 -27.76 -8.26
CA ALA A 152 -4.58 -28.23 -7.01
C ALA A 152 -3.41 -27.36 -6.52
N ASN A 153 -2.86 -26.49 -7.37
CA ASN A 153 -1.74 -25.61 -7.04
C ASN A 153 -2.13 -24.14 -6.91
N LEU A 154 -3.39 -23.76 -7.19
CA LEU A 154 -3.83 -22.38 -7.06
C LEU A 154 -3.89 -22.00 -5.57
N THR A 155 -2.92 -21.22 -5.11
CA THR A 155 -2.80 -20.79 -3.72
C THR A 155 -3.23 -19.35 -3.49
N GLU A 156 -3.23 -18.53 -4.55
CA GLU A 156 -3.50 -17.09 -4.47
C GLU A 156 -4.50 -16.64 -5.53
N LEU A 157 -5.48 -15.85 -5.11
CA LEU A 157 -6.45 -15.23 -6.00
C LEU A 157 -6.67 -13.76 -5.61
N HIS A 158 -6.57 -12.87 -6.59
CA HIS A 158 -6.84 -11.44 -6.42
C HIS A 158 -7.85 -10.99 -7.48
N ILE A 159 -9.03 -10.60 -7.03
CA ILE A 159 -10.08 -10.03 -7.87
C ILE A 159 -10.19 -8.55 -7.56
N LYS A 160 -10.12 -7.71 -8.58
CA LYS A 160 -10.32 -6.26 -8.51
C LYS A 160 -11.47 -5.86 -9.44
N MET A 161 -12.38 -5.00 -8.97
CA MET A 161 -13.41 -4.40 -9.81
C MET A 161 -13.05 -2.95 -10.13
N LEU A 162 -13.11 -2.55 -11.40
CA LEU A 162 -12.75 -1.21 -11.86
C LEU A 162 -13.96 -0.26 -11.95
N ASP A 163 -15.15 -0.78 -12.27
CA ASP A 163 -16.39 0.00 -12.32
C ASP A 163 -17.21 -0.19 -11.03
N TYR A 164 -16.73 0.45 -9.97
CA TYR A 164 -17.34 0.42 -8.64
C TYR A 164 -18.44 1.48 -8.51
N ASP A 165 -19.61 1.18 -9.09
CA ASP A 165 -20.77 2.07 -9.13
C ASP A 165 -21.57 2.14 -7.81
N GLU A 166 -22.56 3.05 -7.74
CA GLU A 166 -23.53 3.08 -6.64
C GLU A 166 -24.31 1.76 -6.57
N PHE A 167 -24.44 1.20 -5.37
CA PHE A 167 -25.20 -0.03 -5.18
C PHE A 167 -26.69 0.25 -5.27
N SER A 168 -27.28 -0.03 -6.43
CA SER A 168 -28.72 -0.02 -6.65
C SER A 168 -29.21 -1.38 -7.11
N LYS A 169 -29.76 -2.17 -6.19
CA LYS A 169 -30.33 -3.52 -6.46
C LYS A 169 -31.46 -3.52 -7.51
N HIS A 170 -32.00 -2.34 -7.84
CA HIS A 170 -33.05 -2.16 -8.83
C HIS A 170 -32.49 -2.02 -10.25
N THR A 171 -31.19 -1.82 -10.40
CA THR A 171 -30.53 -1.81 -11.71
C THR A 171 -30.22 -3.24 -12.16
N LEU A 172 -30.49 -3.53 -13.43
CA LEU A 172 -30.19 -4.82 -14.05
C LEU A 172 -28.70 -5.18 -13.93
N HIS A 173 -27.83 -4.17 -14.05
CA HIS A 173 -26.38 -4.33 -13.90
C HIS A 173 -26.01 -4.86 -12.51
N MET A 174 -26.50 -4.21 -11.44
CA MET A 174 -26.19 -4.65 -10.07
C MET A 174 -26.79 -6.02 -9.73
N GLN A 175 -27.98 -6.34 -10.25
CA GLN A 175 -28.55 -7.69 -10.12
C GLN A 175 -27.64 -8.74 -10.77
N THR A 176 -27.14 -8.45 -11.96
CA THR A 176 -26.18 -9.31 -12.67
C THR A 176 -24.89 -9.46 -11.86
N TYR A 177 -24.33 -8.35 -11.36
CA TYR A 177 -23.16 -8.37 -10.48
C TYR A 177 -23.37 -9.26 -9.25
N ILE A 178 -24.50 -9.13 -8.55
CA ILE A 178 -24.80 -9.95 -7.35
C ILE A 178 -24.84 -11.44 -7.70
N VAL A 179 -25.56 -11.80 -8.76
CA VAL A 179 -25.64 -13.19 -9.23
C VAL A 179 -24.25 -13.74 -9.58
N ARG A 180 -23.45 -12.97 -10.34
CA ARG A 180 -22.10 -13.38 -10.74
C ARG A 180 -21.14 -13.48 -9.57
N LYS A 181 -21.24 -12.57 -8.59
CA LYS A 181 -20.47 -12.66 -7.35
C LYS A 181 -20.81 -13.93 -6.57
N HIS A 182 -22.10 -14.26 -6.40
CA HIS A 182 -22.49 -15.49 -5.70
C HIS A 182 -21.98 -16.74 -6.43
N GLN A 183 -22.06 -16.77 -7.77
CA GLN A 183 -21.50 -17.85 -8.57
C GLN A 183 -19.98 -17.95 -8.41
N PHE A 184 -19.27 -16.82 -8.44
CA PHE A 184 -17.84 -16.77 -8.18
C PHE A 184 -17.49 -17.35 -6.81
N VAL A 185 -18.15 -16.90 -5.74
CA VAL A 185 -17.91 -17.39 -4.37
C VAL A 185 -18.15 -18.90 -4.28
N HIS A 186 -19.21 -19.39 -4.93
CA HIS A 186 -19.51 -20.82 -5.01
C HIS A 186 -18.44 -21.61 -5.77
N SER A 187 -17.95 -21.06 -6.88
CA SER A 187 -16.91 -21.67 -7.72
C SER A 187 -15.60 -21.88 -6.97
N LEU A 188 -15.34 -21.10 -5.91
CA LEU A 188 -14.12 -21.21 -5.09
C LEU A 188 -13.93 -22.61 -4.48
N ARG A 189 -15.00 -23.40 -4.32
CA ARG A 189 -14.92 -24.81 -3.87
C ARG A 189 -14.01 -25.68 -4.73
N LEU A 190 -13.79 -25.28 -5.98
CA LEU A 190 -12.94 -25.97 -6.95
C LEU A 190 -11.45 -25.59 -6.78
N ALA A 191 -11.16 -24.51 -6.05
CA ALA A 191 -9.82 -24.04 -5.72
C ALA A 191 -9.36 -24.58 -4.35
N ILE A 192 -9.27 -25.90 -4.22
CA ILE A 192 -9.04 -26.61 -2.94
C ILE A 192 -7.75 -26.22 -2.19
N ALA A 193 -6.75 -25.71 -2.91
CA ALA A 193 -5.46 -25.31 -2.34
C ALA A 193 -5.38 -23.82 -1.98
N LEU A 194 -6.43 -23.04 -2.24
CA LEU A 194 -6.45 -21.60 -2.07
C LEU A 194 -6.16 -21.22 -0.61
N ARG A 195 -5.14 -20.37 -0.41
CA ARG A 195 -4.70 -19.89 0.91
C ARG A 195 -4.87 -18.39 1.07
N HIS A 196 -4.81 -17.63 -0.03
CA HIS A 196 -4.88 -16.19 -0.02
C HIS A 196 -5.95 -15.71 -1.00
N LEU A 197 -6.91 -14.94 -0.49
CA LEU A 197 -7.96 -14.30 -1.29
C LEU A 197 -7.92 -12.79 -1.05
N THR A 198 -7.83 -12.03 -2.14
CA THR A 198 -7.93 -10.58 -2.12
C THR A 198 -9.11 -10.15 -2.98
N LEU A 199 -10.03 -9.40 -2.39
CA LEU A 199 -11.19 -8.79 -3.05
C LEU A 199 -11.05 -7.28 -2.95
N GLU A 200 -10.77 -6.63 -4.08
CA GLU A 200 -10.54 -5.19 -4.17
C GLU A 200 -11.70 -4.50 -4.89
N GLU A 201 -12.20 -3.41 -4.30
CA GLU A 201 -13.29 -2.60 -4.87
C GLU A 201 -14.56 -3.44 -5.10
N MET A 202 -14.85 -4.39 -4.21
CA MET A 202 -16.06 -5.23 -4.26
C MET A 202 -17.07 -4.86 -3.17
N HIS A 203 -18.37 -4.98 -3.46
CA HIS A 203 -19.41 -4.97 -2.42
C HIS A 203 -19.50 -6.34 -1.74
N VAL A 204 -19.15 -6.39 -0.45
CA VAL A 204 -19.11 -7.64 0.34
C VAL A 204 -20.23 -7.62 1.40
N PHE A 205 -21.08 -8.64 1.33
CA PHE A 205 -22.13 -8.95 2.31
C PHE A 205 -21.57 -9.82 3.43
N TRP A 206 -22.22 -9.82 4.59
CA TRP A 206 -21.85 -10.73 5.67
C TRP A 206 -21.95 -12.21 5.24
N GLN A 207 -23.00 -12.57 4.49
CA GLN A 207 -23.23 -13.94 4.00
C GLN A 207 -22.14 -14.38 3.01
N ASP A 208 -21.52 -13.46 2.27
CA ASP A 208 -20.41 -13.81 1.38
C ASP A 208 -19.24 -14.37 2.19
N LEU A 209 -19.00 -13.86 3.40
CA LEU A 209 -17.93 -14.38 4.25
C LEU A 209 -18.23 -15.81 4.70
N ASP A 210 -19.47 -16.11 5.10
CA ASP A 210 -19.88 -17.48 5.40
C ASP A 210 -19.64 -18.40 4.20
N ALA A 211 -20.13 -17.99 3.02
CA ALA A 211 -19.99 -18.76 1.80
C ALA A 211 -18.52 -18.94 1.37
N ILE A 212 -17.65 -17.93 1.54
CA ILE A 212 -16.21 -18.05 1.25
C ILE A 212 -15.57 -19.12 2.13
N HIS A 213 -15.88 -19.17 3.43
CA HIS A 213 -15.27 -20.16 4.33
C HIS A 213 -15.85 -21.56 4.15
N GLU A 214 -17.12 -21.67 3.77
CA GLU A 214 -17.72 -22.96 3.40
C GLU A 214 -17.10 -23.54 2.14
N ASN A 215 -16.84 -22.69 1.13
CA ASN A 215 -16.24 -23.12 -0.13
C ASN A 215 -14.71 -23.26 -0.04
N VAL A 216 -14.04 -22.49 0.83
CA VAL A 216 -12.57 -22.51 0.98
C VAL A 216 -12.18 -22.65 2.45
N PRO A 217 -12.41 -23.81 3.09
CA PRO A 217 -12.09 -24.02 4.51
C PRO A 217 -10.58 -23.92 4.79
N GLY A 218 -9.73 -24.08 3.78
CA GLY A 218 -8.28 -23.96 3.87
C GLY A 218 -7.72 -22.53 3.85
N LEU A 219 -8.57 -21.51 3.74
CA LEU A 219 -8.16 -20.11 3.58
C LEU A 219 -7.41 -19.60 4.81
N ARG A 220 -6.22 -19.01 4.60
CA ARG A 220 -5.36 -18.48 5.68
C ARG A 220 -5.35 -16.96 5.73
N SER A 221 -5.58 -16.30 4.59
CA SER A 221 -5.53 -14.85 4.46
C SER A 221 -6.68 -14.35 3.61
N LEU A 222 -7.43 -13.38 4.14
CA LEU A 222 -8.49 -12.67 3.44
C LEU A 222 -8.22 -11.17 3.50
N SER A 223 -8.15 -10.53 2.33
CA SER A 223 -8.01 -9.08 2.20
C SER A 223 -9.19 -8.51 1.45
N LEU A 224 -9.91 -7.59 2.08
CA LEU A 224 -11.00 -6.82 1.50
C LEU A 224 -10.49 -5.39 1.36
N ILE A 225 -10.13 -4.96 0.15
CA ILE A 225 -9.47 -3.68 -0.12
C ILE A 225 -10.45 -2.72 -0.77
N ASN A 226 -10.51 -1.47 -0.32
CA ASN A 226 -11.45 -0.45 -0.80
C ASN A 226 -12.90 -0.98 -0.90
N THR A 227 -13.33 -1.82 0.05
CA THR A 227 -14.65 -2.46 0.03
C THR A 227 -15.70 -1.62 0.76
N THR A 228 -16.97 -1.77 0.41
CA THR A 228 -18.08 -1.39 1.30
C THR A 228 -18.63 -2.63 2.00
N LEU A 229 -18.69 -2.58 3.33
CA LEU A 229 -19.37 -3.62 4.11
C LEU A 229 -20.88 -3.46 3.99
N ARG A 230 -21.58 -4.58 3.78
CA ARG A 230 -23.06 -4.61 3.73
C ARG A 230 -23.61 -5.76 4.58
N LEU A 231 -24.77 -5.56 5.18
CA LEU A 231 -25.40 -6.60 6.02
C LEU A 231 -25.99 -7.74 5.19
N ASN A 232 -26.57 -7.41 4.04
CA ASN A 232 -27.18 -8.34 3.09
C ASN A 232 -27.42 -7.61 1.75
N GLU A 233 -27.83 -8.37 0.73
CA GLU A 233 -28.17 -7.87 -0.60
C GLU A 233 -29.35 -6.89 -0.64
N ASN A 234 -30.25 -6.97 0.35
CA ASN A 234 -31.45 -6.14 0.43
C ASN A 234 -31.19 -4.77 1.05
N ALA A 235 -30.05 -4.60 1.69
CA ALA A 235 -29.64 -3.39 2.40
C ALA A 235 -29.08 -2.35 1.41
N VAL A 236 -29.98 -1.53 0.88
CA VAL A 236 -29.64 -0.37 0.04
C VAL A 236 -29.09 0.74 0.93
N TYR A 237 -28.01 1.39 0.49
CA TYR A 237 -27.44 2.55 1.18
C TYR A 237 -28.18 3.82 0.72
N PRO A 238 -28.45 4.81 1.59
CA PRO A 238 -28.25 4.81 3.04
C PRO A 238 -29.20 3.84 3.74
N TYR A 239 -28.69 3.14 4.75
CA TYR A 239 -29.44 2.08 5.44
C TYR A 239 -30.64 2.65 6.22
N TYR A 240 -31.85 2.41 5.72
CA TYR A 240 -33.07 2.55 6.53
C TYR A 240 -33.24 1.29 7.41
N ASN A 241 -33.54 1.45 8.70
CA ASN A 241 -33.74 0.36 9.67
C ASN A 241 -32.53 -0.56 9.94
N VAL A 242 -31.31 0.01 10.01
CA VAL A 242 -30.05 -0.70 10.33
C VAL A 242 -30.20 -1.72 11.47
N ARG A 243 -30.89 -1.34 12.56
CA ARG A 243 -31.06 -2.20 13.75
C ARG A 243 -31.82 -3.49 13.46
N GLN A 244 -32.94 -3.42 12.74
CA GLN A 244 -33.72 -4.61 12.37
C GLN A 244 -32.92 -5.54 11.45
N GLN A 245 -32.12 -4.96 10.54
CA GLN A 245 -31.26 -5.75 9.66
C GLN A 245 -30.11 -6.42 10.44
N MET A 246 -29.55 -5.73 11.44
CA MET A 246 -28.55 -6.33 12.35
C MET A 246 -29.14 -7.45 13.18
N GLU A 247 -30.35 -7.30 13.71
CA GLU A 247 -31.05 -8.37 14.44
C GLU A 247 -31.27 -9.59 13.56
N TYR A 248 -31.70 -9.39 12.31
CA TYR A 248 -31.84 -10.47 11.34
C TYR A 248 -30.51 -11.20 11.10
N VAL A 249 -29.41 -10.48 10.85
CA VAL A 249 -28.10 -11.10 10.62
C VAL A 249 -27.56 -11.77 11.89
N SER A 250 -27.83 -11.21 13.08
CA SER A 250 -27.42 -11.80 14.37
C SER A 250 -28.08 -13.15 14.64
N ASN A 251 -29.30 -13.35 14.13
CA ASN A 251 -30.05 -14.59 14.28
C ASN A 251 -29.62 -15.66 13.26
N LEU A 252 -28.79 -15.31 12.26
CA LEU A 252 -28.24 -16.31 11.35
C LEU A 252 -27.13 -17.10 12.05
N PRO A 253 -27.11 -18.43 11.94
CA PRO A 253 -26.06 -19.24 12.52
C PRO A 253 -24.71 -18.93 11.85
N SER A 254 -23.86 -18.19 12.53
CA SER A 254 -22.49 -17.92 12.10
C SER A 254 -21.60 -19.11 12.45
N LYS A 255 -21.07 -19.79 11.44
CA LYS A 255 -20.09 -20.86 11.64
C LYS A 255 -18.74 -20.24 11.96
N GLN A 256 -18.05 -20.77 12.96
CA GLN A 256 -16.67 -20.41 13.23
C GLN A 256 -15.79 -20.76 12.02
N ALA A 257 -14.96 -19.82 11.60
CA ALA A 257 -14.01 -20.04 10.52
C ALA A 257 -12.63 -20.36 11.12
N SER A 258 -12.46 -21.61 11.56
CA SER A 258 -11.18 -22.10 12.08
C SER A 258 -10.16 -22.19 10.94
N GLY A 259 -9.08 -21.43 11.01
CA GLY A 259 -8.00 -21.49 10.02
C GLY A 259 -7.58 -20.16 9.42
N LEU A 260 -8.45 -19.15 9.42
CA LEU A 260 -8.10 -17.81 8.96
C LEU A 260 -7.13 -17.16 9.98
N ARG A 261 -5.94 -16.78 9.50
CA ARG A 261 -4.88 -16.18 10.34
C ARG A 261 -4.69 -14.70 10.08
N HIS A 262 -5.00 -14.23 8.88
CA HIS A 262 -4.79 -12.85 8.47
C HIS A 262 -6.09 -12.29 7.88
N LEU A 263 -6.57 -11.20 8.48
CA LEU A 263 -7.74 -10.47 7.98
C LEU A 263 -7.37 -8.99 7.79
N HIS A 264 -7.53 -8.50 6.58
CA HIS A 264 -7.34 -7.09 6.24
C HIS A 264 -8.65 -6.55 5.67
N ILE A 265 -9.18 -5.51 6.29
CA ILE A 265 -10.35 -4.78 5.82
C ILE A 265 -9.94 -3.30 5.63
N ASP A 266 -9.80 -2.86 4.38
CA ASP A 266 -9.65 -1.45 4.00
C ASP A 266 -10.99 -0.97 3.44
N LEU A 267 -11.65 -0.09 4.18
CA LEU A 267 -12.97 0.45 3.86
C LEU A 267 -12.84 1.59 2.88
N HIS A 268 -13.64 1.53 1.82
CA HIS A 268 -13.75 2.59 0.83
C HIS A 268 -14.06 3.95 1.48
N SER A 269 -13.40 5.01 0.99
CA SER A 269 -13.43 6.32 1.63
C SER A 269 -13.70 7.51 0.71
N GLY A 270 -14.13 7.25 -0.54
CA GLY A 270 -14.23 8.25 -1.59
C GLY A 270 -15.55 9.01 -1.65
N THR A 271 -15.46 10.18 -2.29
CA THR A 271 -16.58 10.99 -2.79
C THR A 271 -17.30 10.26 -3.91
N GLY A 272 -18.41 9.65 -3.55
CA GLY A 272 -19.36 8.87 -4.35
C GLY A 272 -20.54 8.50 -3.46
N LEU A 273 -21.66 8.08 -4.04
CA LEU A 273 -23.01 8.05 -3.43
C LEU A 273 -23.20 7.16 -2.18
N ASN A 274 -22.15 6.46 -1.72
CA ASN A 274 -22.20 5.56 -0.55
C ASN A 274 -21.72 6.15 0.79
N GLY A 275 -21.36 7.44 0.87
CA GLY A 275 -21.03 8.15 2.12
C GLY A 275 -20.05 7.44 3.09
N PRO A 276 -19.84 7.95 4.31
CA PRO A 276 -19.12 7.22 5.35
C PRO A 276 -19.96 6.02 5.84
N GLN A 277 -19.32 4.87 6.06
CA GLN A 277 -19.99 3.70 6.66
C GLN A 277 -20.55 4.06 8.05
N PRO A 278 -21.81 3.72 8.39
CA PRO A 278 -22.38 4.00 9.71
C PRO A 278 -21.58 3.32 10.83
N HIS A 279 -21.41 4.00 11.96
CA HIS A 279 -20.65 3.47 13.10
C HIS A 279 -21.20 2.16 13.62
N GLU A 280 -22.52 2.05 13.70
CA GLU A 280 -23.23 0.87 14.19
C GLU A 280 -22.91 -0.32 13.30
N LEU A 281 -22.80 -0.12 11.98
CA LEU A 281 -22.46 -1.18 11.04
C LEU A 281 -21.03 -1.68 11.28
N VAL A 282 -20.08 -0.77 11.42
CA VAL A 282 -18.69 -1.16 11.68
C VAL A 282 -18.56 -1.87 13.03
N LYS A 283 -19.24 -1.35 14.07
CA LYS A 283 -19.30 -1.99 15.40
C LYS A 283 -19.86 -3.40 15.31
N PHE A 284 -20.95 -3.59 14.58
CA PHE A 284 -21.56 -4.90 14.37
C PHE A 284 -20.58 -5.86 13.69
N TRP A 285 -19.95 -5.42 12.59
CA TRP A 285 -18.95 -6.23 11.88
C TRP A 285 -17.79 -6.64 12.76
N ILE A 286 -17.29 -5.75 13.62
CA ILE A 286 -16.21 -6.07 14.56
C ILE A 286 -16.61 -7.15 15.54
N GLN A 287 -17.81 -7.06 16.11
CA GLN A 287 -18.34 -8.07 17.02
C GLN A 287 -18.46 -9.43 16.34
N GLN A 288 -18.94 -9.44 15.09
CA GLN A 288 -19.07 -10.65 14.30
C GLN A 288 -17.71 -11.23 13.88
N VAL A 289 -16.73 -10.39 13.53
CA VAL A 289 -15.34 -10.83 13.27
C VAL A 289 -14.74 -11.46 14.53
N ALA A 290 -14.95 -10.84 15.70
CA ALA A 290 -14.44 -11.33 16.98
C ALA A 290 -15.01 -12.70 17.38
N SER A 291 -16.27 -12.98 17.04
CA SER A 291 -16.89 -14.28 17.32
C SER A 291 -16.50 -15.35 16.30
N LYS A 292 -16.27 -14.96 15.04
CA LYS A 292 -16.02 -15.87 13.92
C LYS A 292 -14.56 -16.30 13.77
N TYR A 293 -13.61 -15.41 14.06
CA TYR A 293 -12.18 -15.59 13.72
C TYR A 293 -11.27 -15.61 14.95
N MET A 294 -11.39 -16.63 15.78
CA MET A 294 -10.60 -16.74 17.03
C MET A 294 -9.10 -17.01 16.80
N ASP A 295 -8.73 -17.55 15.63
CA ASP A 295 -7.34 -17.92 15.28
C ASP A 295 -6.50 -16.79 14.66
N LEU A 296 -7.01 -15.56 14.65
CA LEU A 296 -6.31 -14.44 14.00
C LEU A 296 -4.94 -14.17 14.64
N VAL A 297 -3.94 -14.08 13.78
CA VAL A 297 -2.57 -13.66 14.07
C VAL A 297 -2.35 -12.20 13.65
N SER A 298 -3.06 -11.75 12.62
CA SER A 298 -3.00 -10.39 12.10
C SER A 298 -4.39 -9.87 11.78
N PHE A 299 -4.71 -8.69 12.30
CA PHE A 299 -5.94 -7.97 11.97
C PHE A 299 -5.63 -6.53 11.56
N THR A 300 -6.16 -6.12 10.41
CA THR A 300 -6.12 -4.73 9.94
C THR A 300 -7.53 -4.26 9.65
N LEU A 301 -7.91 -3.14 10.26
CA LEU A 301 -9.10 -2.37 9.90
C LEU A 301 -8.67 -0.94 9.59
N LYS A 302 -8.86 -0.53 8.33
CA LYS A 302 -8.51 0.80 7.85
C LYS A 302 -9.72 1.42 7.19
N CYS A 303 -9.89 2.73 7.36
CA CYS A 303 -10.80 3.51 6.54
C CYS A 303 -10.11 4.83 6.20
N ASN A 304 -9.97 5.11 4.91
CA ASN A 304 -9.24 6.30 4.44
C ASN A 304 -10.13 7.57 4.47
N ILE A 305 -10.84 7.79 5.58
CA ILE A 305 -11.94 8.78 5.72
C ILE A 305 -11.53 10.15 5.17
N SER A 306 -12.01 10.51 3.98
CA SER A 306 -12.08 11.91 3.56
C SER A 306 -13.28 12.57 4.24
N MET A 307 -13.09 12.90 5.51
CA MET A 307 -13.69 14.07 6.18
C MET A 307 -15.18 14.33 5.93
N ARG A 308 -16.06 13.42 6.38
CA ARG A 308 -17.43 13.79 6.75
C ARG A 308 -17.76 13.21 8.13
N SER A 309 -17.52 14.05 9.14
CA SER A 309 -18.36 14.19 10.34
C SER A 309 -18.48 13.05 11.35
N THR A 310 -17.41 12.34 11.73
CA THR A 310 -17.53 11.47 12.92
C THR A 310 -16.26 11.43 13.78
N ASP A 311 -16.35 12.06 14.96
CA ASP A 311 -15.41 11.86 16.07
C ASP A 311 -15.54 10.40 16.53
N TYR A 312 -14.69 9.52 16.01
CA TYR A 312 -14.53 8.18 16.55
C TYR A 312 -13.93 8.28 17.97
N LYS A 313 -14.79 8.40 18.97
CA LYS A 313 -14.46 8.52 20.40
C LYS A 313 -14.02 7.19 21.03
N ASP A 314 -13.43 7.30 22.21
CA ASP A 314 -13.01 6.18 23.07
C ASP A 314 -14.11 5.11 23.26
N GLU A 315 -15.39 5.51 23.35
CA GLU A 315 -16.53 4.60 23.50
C GLU A 315 -16.70 3.61 22.34
N HIS A 316 -16.33 4.02 21.12
CA HIS A 316 -16.40 3.14 19.95
C HIS A 316 -15.22 2.17 19.90
N ALA A 317 -14.06 2.55 20.43
CA ALA A 317 -12.91 1.66 20.54
C ALA A 317 -13.22 0.43 21.43
N LEU A 318 -14.10 0.60 22.43
CA LEU A 318 -14.55 -0.51 23.29
C LEU A 318 -15.28 -1.62 22.53
N SER A 319 -15.77 -1.36 21.31
CA SER A 319 -16.33 -2.41 20.45
C SER A 319 -15.31 -3.48 20.05
N MET A 320 -14.01 -3.20 20.19
CA MET A 320 -12.92 -4.13 19.91
C MET A 320 -12.59 -5.05 21.09
N LEU A 321 -13.13 -4.83 22.29
CA LEU A 321 -12.84 -5.67 23.47
C LEU A 321 -13.16 -7.16 23.25
N PRO A 322 -14.29 -7.54 22.63
CA PRO A 322 -14.56 -8.94 22.30
C PRO A 322 -13.48 -9.56 21.41
N MET A 323 -12.88 -8.78 20.50
CA MET A 323 -11.80 -9.27 19.65
C MET A 323 -10.54 -9.58 20.47
N MET A 324 -10.21 -8.74 21.46
CA MET A 324 -9.06 -8.99 22.34
C MET A 324 -9.27 -10.20 23.25
N ALA A 325 -10.51 -10.46 23.66
CA ALA A 325 -10.84 -11.66 24.43
C ALA A 325 -10.73 -12.94 23.58
N SER A 326 -11.23 -12.90 22.35
CA SER A 326 -11.28 -14.08 21.46
C SER A 326 -9.96 -14.39 20.75
N CYS A 327 -9.22 -13.36 20.31
CA CYS A 327 -8.08 -13.51 19.40
C CYS A 327 -6.74 -13.44 20.13
N GLN A 328 -6.48 -14.39 21.04
CA GLN A 328 -5.29 -14.39 21.91
C GLN A 328 -3.95 -14.54 21.17
N ARG A 329 -3.99 -14.96 19.89
CA ARG A 329 -2.81 -15.18 19.04
C ARG A 329 -2.38 -13.95 18.24
N LEU A 330 -3.08 -12.83 18.41
CA LEU A 330 -2.77 -11.60 17.70
C LEU A 330 -1.33 -11.16 17.97
N SER A 331 -0.59 -10.92 16.89
CA SER A 331 0.77 -10.39 16.89
C SER A 331 0.92 -9.13 16.04
N ALA A 332 -0.04 -8.89 15.13
CA ALA A 332 -0.14 -7.67 14.36
C ALA A 332 -1.57 -7.12 14.45
N PHE A 333 -1.69 -5.86 14.90
CA PHE A 333 -2.97 -5.18 15.04
C PHE A 333 -2.86 -3.76 14.48
N LYS A 334 -3.58 -3.47 13.39
CA LYS A 334 -3.56 -2.15 12.76
C LYS A 334 -4.97 -1.60 12.63
N ILE A 335 -5.26 -0.52 13.34
CA ILE A 335 -6.58 0.10 13.39
C ILE A 335 -6.53 1.59 13.03
N ILE A 336 -6.81 1.89 11.77
CA ILE A 336 -6.88 3.27 11.27
C ILE A 336 -8.35 3.68 11.23
N LEU A 337 -9.01 3.65 12.40
CA LEU A 337 -10.41 4.02 12.55
C LEU A 337 -10.72 4.53 13.97
N TYR A 338 -10.39 3.74 14.99
CA TYR A 338 -10.58 4.11 16.41
C TYR A 338 -9.24 4.45 17.07
N PRO A 339 -9.25 5.28 18.13
CA PRO A 339 -8.09 5.48 18.98
C PRO A 339 -7.77 4.24 19.81
N ILE A 340 -6.50 4.11 20.21
CA ILE A 340 -6.05 3.13 21.19
C ILE A 340 -6.38 3.63 22.60
N THR A 341 -7.27 2.94 23.30
CA THR A 341 -7.68 3.30 24.67
C THR A 341 -6.95 2.45 25.72
N LYS A 342 -6.97 2.91 26.98
CA LYS A 342 -6.39 2.18 28.11
C LYS A 342 -7.08 0.85 28.34
N GLU A 343 -8.39 0.82 28.20
CA GLU A 343 -9.22 -0.38 28.34
C GLU A 343 -8.85 -1.43 27.30
N LEU A 344 -8.61 -1.01 26.04
CA LEU A 344 -8.20 -1.93 24.98
C LEU A 344 -6.83 -2.55 25.27
N ILE A 345 -5.87 -1.74 25.70
CA ILE A 345 -4.51 -2.20 26.02
C ILE A 345 -4.48 -3.08 27.27
N ASN A 346 -5.24 -2.72 28.31
CA ASN A 346 -5.40 -3.57 29.48
C ASN A 346 -6.01 -4.92 29.11
N ALA A 347 -7.03 -4.94 28.24
CA ALA A 347 -7.61 -6.19 27.76
C ALA A 347 -6.59 -7.02 26.96
N MET A 348 -5.71 -6.41 26.16
CA MET A 348 -4.63 -7.13 25.48
C MET A 348 -3.65 -7.75 26.50
N ASP A 349 -3.25 -6.99 27.51
CA ASP A 349 -2.33 -7.44 28.55
C ASP A 349 -2.93 -8.58 29.41
N GLU A 350 -4.19 -8.44 29.82
CA GLU A 350 -4.95 -9.46 30.57
C GLU A 350 -5.09 -10.77 29.78
N ASN A 351 -5.34 -10.66 28.46
CA ASN A 351 -5.43 -11.81 27.56
C ASN A 351 -4.06 -12.31 27.06
N LYS A 352 -2.95 -11.76 27.59
CA LYS A 352 -1.56 -12.15 27.25
C LYS A 352 -1.24 -12.05 25.75
N ILE A 353 -1.92 -11.15 25.05
CA ILE A 353 -1.64 -10.84 23.64
C ILE A 353 -0.26 -10.18 23.56
N LYS A 354 0.54 -10.56 22.55
CA LYS A 354 1.91 -10.08 22.36
C LYS A 354 2.06 -9.41 21.01
N LEU A 355 1.83 -8.10 20.95
CA LEU A 355 1.91 -7.36 19.70
C LEU A 355 3.35 -7.05 19.30
N HIS A 356 3.74 -7.49 18.11
CA HIS A 356 4.97 -7.10 17.44
C HIS A 356 4.76 -5.94 16.48
N THR A 357 3.57 -5.83 15.89
CA THR A 357 3.20 -4.74 14.98
C THR A 357 1.93 -4.07 15.48
N LEU A 358 2.00 -2.75 15.68
CA LEU A 358 0.87 -1.92 16.04
C LEU A 358 0.73 -0.77 15.04
N GLY A 359 -0.49 -0.48 14.60
CA GLY A 359 -0.77 0.76 13.89
C GLY A 359 -2.07 1.39 14.31
N PHE A 360 -2.10 2.71 14.40
CA PHE A 360 -3.30 3.45 14.80
C PHE A 360 -3.38 4.84 14.16
N ALA A 361 -4.57 5.43 14.21
CA ALA A 361 -4.79 6.80 13.76
C ALA A 361 -4.99 7.77 14.93
N THR A 362 -4.73 9.04 14.70
CA THR A 362 -4.99 10.14 15.63
C THR A 362 -5.51 11.36 14.88
N THR A 363 -6.38 12.15 15.53
CA THR A 363 -6.93 13.39 14.96
C THR A 363 -6.23 14.64 15.48
N ASN A 364 -5.68 14.59 16.70
CA ASN A 364 -5.01 15.72 17.34
C ASN A 364 -3.79 15.32 18.20
N ASN A 365 -3.07 16.33 18.71
CA ASN A 365 -1.82 16.12 19.45
C ASN A 365 -2.07 15.55 20.85
N ALA A 366 -3.16 15.97 21.50
CA ALA A 366 -3.53 15.51 22.83
C ALA A 366 -3.88 14.01 22.81
N ASP A 367 -4.66 13.59 21.82
CA ASP A 367 -5.03 12.19 21.62
C ASP A 367 -3.81 11.33 21.28
N LEU A 368 -2.91 11.83 20.43
CA LEU A 368 -1.67 11.10 20.13
C LEU A 368 -0.81 10.94 21.39
N LYS A 369 -0.64 12.00 22.18
CA LYS A 369 0.12 11.97 23.43
C LYS A 369 -0.52 11.00 24.44
N LYS A 370 -1.85 11.02 24.56
CA LYS A 370 -2.62 10.10 25.41
C LYS A 370 -2.43 8.64 24.97
N GLN A 371 -2.59 8.35 23.68
CA GLN A 371 -2.42 7.00 23.13
C GLN A 371 -0.99 6.47 23.33
N LEU A 372 0.03 7.30 23.09
CA LEU A 372 1.42 6.92 23.32
C LEU A 372 1.74 6.73 24.81
N ALA A 373 1.18 7.55 25.70
CA ALA A 373 1.34 7.40 27.15
C ALA A 373 0.76 6.06 27.62
N VAL A 374 -0.49 5.76 27.22
CA VAL A 374 -1.15 4.48 27.53
C VAL A 374 -0.32 3.29 27.06
N LEU A 375 0.21 3.33 25.83
CA LEU A 375 1.07 2.27 25.31
C LEU A 375 2.39 2.16 26.09
N SER A 376 2.99 3.29 26.47
CA SER A 376 4.26 3.31 27.22
C SER A 376 4.14 2.75 28.63
N GLU A 377 2.97 2.86 29.25
CA GLU A 377 2.67 2.30 30.58
C GLU A 377 2.35 0.80 30.54
N SER A 378 2.11 0.24 29.36
CA SER A 378 1.71 -1.16 29.15
C SER A 378 2.90 -2.10 28.92
N ASN A 379 2.68 -3.38 29.20
CA ASN A 379 3.60 -4.46 28.87
C ASN A 379 3.87 -4.59 27.35
N GLN A 380 2.96 -4.09 26.51
CA GLN A 380 3.11 -4.07 25.05
C GLN A 380 4.32 -3.26 24.58
N SER A 381 4.66 -2.16 25.27
CA SER A 381 5.76 -1.24 24.88
C SER A 381 7.08 -1.96 24.63
N SER A 382 7.41 -2.94 25.48
CA SER A 382 8.65 -3.70 25.42
C SER A 382 8.73 -4.71 24.26
N GLN A 383 7.61 -5.01 23.59
CA GLN A 383 7.49 -6.07 22.58
C GLN A 383 7.25 -5.54 21.17
N ILE A 384 6.67 -4.34 21.06
CA ILE A 384 6.36 -3.71 19.77
C ILE A 384 7.66 -3.41 19.03
N GLN A 385 7.80 -4.02 17.85
CA GLN A 385 8.93 -3.84 16.95
C GLN A 385 8.63 -2.87 15.82
N ARG A 386 7.35 -2.77 15.41
CA ARG A 386 6.89 -1.92 14.32
C ARG A 386 5.69 -1.10 14.76
N LEU A 387 5.81 0.23 14.65
CA LEU A 387 4.77 1.18 14.99
C LEU A 387 4.39 2.04 13.78
N SER A 388 3.12 2.06 13.40
CA SER A 388 2.59 2.85 12.28
C SER A 388 1.53 3.83 12.78
N ILE A 389 1.85 5.11 12.84
CA ILE A 389 0.94 6.16 13.34
C ILE A 389 0.47 7.00 12.15
N GLN A 390 -0.85 7.14 12.01
CA GLN A 390 -1.47 8.00 11.02
C GLN A 390 -2.13 9.22 11.69
N SER A 391 -1.54 10.40 11.53
CA SER A 391 -2.13 11.65 12.01
C SER A 391 -3.02 12.28 10.93
N ASN A 392 -4.33 12.16 11.09
CA ASN A 392 -5.32 12.77 10.21
C ASN A 392 -5.77 14.13 10.78
N TYR A 393 -5.69 15.21 10.02
CA TYR A 393 -6.42 16.43 10.40
C TYR A 393 -7.93 16.19 10.23
N ALA A 394 -8.74 16.70 11.15
CA ALA A 394 -10.19 16.50 11.24
C ALA A 394 -11.05 17.70 10.77
N GLY A 395 -10.48 18.70 10.10
CA GLY A 395 -11.26 19.76 9.44
C GLY A 395 -12.19 19.26 8.33
N GLY A 396 -13.48 19.09 8.65
CA GLY A 396 -14.50 18.52 7.77
C GLY A 396 -14.57 19.14 6.37
N HIS A 397 -15.31 18.51 5.46
CA HIS A 397 -15.48 18.94 4.07
C HIS A 397 -15.85 20.44 3.86
N TYR A 398 -16.43 21.09 4.88
CA TYR A 398 -16.70 22.54 4.90
C TYR A 398 -15.45 23.41 5.05
N GLU A 399 -14.36 22.87 5.61
CA GLU A 399 -13.05 23.53 5.63
C GLU A 399 -12.26 23.28 4.34
N TYR A 400 -12.62 22.30 3.51
CA TYR A 400 -11.94 22.06 2.23
C TYR A 400 -12.21 23.20 1.23
N THR A 401 -13.43 23.75 1.21
CA THR A 401 -13.73 24.98 0.45
C THR A 401 -13.17 26.22 1.13
N GLN A 402 -13.02 26.22 2.46
CA GLN A 402 -12.22 27.22 3.18
C GLN A 402 -10.69 26.98 3.10
N LYS A 403 -10.15 25.98 2.38
CA LYS A 403 -8.69 25.88 2.14
C LYS A 403 -8.14 27.02 1.28
N ARG A 404 -9.01 27.85 0.70
CA ARG A 404 -8.61 29.18 0.17
C ARG A 404 -8.55 30.27 1.24
N ALA A 405 -9.23 30.10 2.38
CA ALA A 405 -9.33 31.07 3.49
C ALA A 405 -8.42 30.72 4.69
N LEU A 406 -8.19 29.44 5.02
CA LEU A 406 -7.19 28.97 5.97
C LEU A 406 -5.81 28.89 5.31
N ARG A 407 -5.38 30.03 4.78
CA ARG A 407 -3.96 30.34 4.69
C ARG A 407 -3.49 30.57 6.13
N GLU A 408 -2.44 29.83 6.52
CA GLU A 408 -1.36 30.30 7.41
C GLU A 408 -1.14 29.75 8.84
N GLU A 409 -1.98 28.93 9.48
CA GLU A 409 -1.61 28.36 10.80
C GLU A 409 -1.49 26.84 10.80
N PHE A 410 -0.29 26.36 10.44
CA PHE A 410 0.11 25.00 10.77
C PHE A 410 0.33 24.90 12.27
N GLN A 411 -0.42 24.04 12.95
CA GLN A 411 -0.14 23.74 14.35
C GLN A 411 1.05 22.77 14.44
N PRO A 412 2.21 23.19 14.97
CA PRO A 412 3.31 22.28 15.21
C PRO A 412 2.91 21.23 16.27
N PHE A 413 3.54 20.06 16.20
CA PHE A 413 3.42 19.08 17.28
C PHE A 413 4.16 19.59 18.53
N ASP A 414 3.66 19.18 19.70
CA ASP A 414 4.32 19.48 20.99
C ASP A 414 5.70 18.80 21.02
N THR A 415 6.73 19.52 21.45
CA THR A 415 8.10 19.00 21.61
C THR A 415 8.22 17.78 22.55
N SER A 416 7.25 17.58 23.43
CA SER A 416 7.19 16.42 24.34
C SER A 416 6.42 15.23 23.76
N LEU A 417 5.82 15.37 22.58
CA LEU A 417 4.90 14.38 21.99
C LEU A 417 5.48 12.97 21.89
N PHE A 418 6.76 12.87 21.51
CA PHE A 418 7.42 11.60 21.26
C PHE A 418 8.20 11.05 22.46
N GLN A 419 8.15 11.70 23.63
CA GLN A 419 8.88 11.29 24.82
C GLN A 419 8.51 9.86 25.26
N SER A 420 7.22 9.51 25.17
CA SER A 420 6.72 8.17 25.49
C SER A 420 7.32 7.06 24.63
N LEU A 421 7.87 7.38 23.45
CA LEU A 421 8.54 6.37 22.61
C LEU A 421 9.80 5.79 23.26
N SER A 422 10.36 6.45 24.29
CA SER A 422 11.51 5.94 25.04
C SER A 422 11.22 4.62 25.79
N ALA A 423 9.95 4.29 26.05
CA ALA A 423 9.56 3.01 26.66
C ALA A 423 9.69 1.82 25.68
N PHE A 424 9.76 2.08 24.37
CA PHE A 424 9.68 1.04 23.35
C PHE A 424 11.07 0.49 23.01
N SER A 425 11.63 -0.31 23.93
CA SER A 425 13.00 -0.82 23.85
C SER A 425 13.32 -1.71 22.64
N GLN A 426 12.30 -2.31 22.01
CA GLN A 426 12.44 -3.17 20.82
C GLN A 426 11.99 -2.50 19.52
N LEU A 427 11.60 -1.22 19.54
CA LEU A 427 11.10 -0.54 18.36
C LEU A 427 12.20 -0.41 17.30
N THR A 428 12.03 -1.08 16.17
CA THR A 428 12.98 -1.06 15.04
C THR A 428 12.44 -0.30 13.84
N THR A 429 11.11 -0.22 13.69
CA THR A 429 10.47 0.49 12.58
C THR A 429 9.41 1.46 13.12
N LEU A 430 9.50 2.73 12.73
CA LEU A 430 8.49 3.74 12.98
C LEU A 430 8.05 4.37 11.67
N GLU A 431 6.74 4.36 11.41
CA GLU A 431 6.11 5.08 10.31
C GLU A 431 5.20 6.15 10.91
N PHE A 432 5.46 7.42 10.60
CA PHE A 432 4.65 8.55 11.04
C PHE A 432 4.09 9.29 9.82
N ASN A 433 2.81 9.03 9.54
CA ASN A 433 2.12 9.54 8.38
C ASN A 433 1.19 10.69 8.76
N CYS A 434 1.58 11.93 8.50
CA CYS A 434 0.67 13.06 8.59
C CYS A 434 -0.17 13.16 7.31
N THR A 435 -1.46 13.49 7.41
CA THR A 435 -2.32 13.84 6.27
C THR A 435 -2.94 15.22 6.48
N PHE A 436 -3.22 15.92 5.38
CA PHE A 436 -3.96 17.20 5.26
C PHE A 436 -3.65 18.28 6.32
N GLY A 437 -2.98 19.39 5.99
CA GLY A 437 -2.92 20.57 6.87
C GLY A 437 -2.06 20.43 8.15
N ARG A 438 -1.64 19.22 8.53
CA ARG A 438 -0.64 18.95 9.57
C ARG A 438 0.69 18.56 8.93
N SER A 439 1.79 18.95 9.56
CA SER A 439 3.12 18.53 9.15
C SER A 439 3.99 18.18 10.36
N CYS A 440 4.73 17.09 10.24
CA CYS A 440 5.76 16.76 11.23
C CYS A 440 6.93 17.72 11.04
N GLU A 441 7.30 18.50 12.05
CA GLU A 441 8.52 19.31 11.91
C GLU A 441 9.78 18.44 11.92
N LEU A 442 10.81 18.86 11.19
CA LEU A 442 12.12 18.18 11.22
C LEU A 442 12.70 18.09 12.63
N ALA A 443 12.36 19.01 13.55
CA ALA A 443 12.73 18.92 14.98
C ALA A 443 12.28 17.61 15.63
N HIS A 444 11.11 17.11 15.25
CA HIS A 444 10.57 15.87 15.78
C HIS A 444 11.37 14.65 15.33
N LEU A 445 12.03 14.68 14.16
CA LEU A 445 12.93 13.62 13.73
C LEU A 445 14.05 13.42 14.77
N LEU A 446 14.70 14.50 15.21
CA LEU A 446 15.76 14.41 16.22
C LEU A 446 15.25 13.91 17.57
N GLN A 447 14.04 14.32 17.96
CA GLN A 447 13.41 13.86 19.19
C GLN A 447 13.12 12.36 19.12
N ILE A 448 12.48 11.90 18.05
CA ILE A 448 12.20 10.48 17.79
C ILE A 448 13.49 9.67 17.90
N LEU A 449 14.57 10.12 17.25
CA LEU A 449 15.84 9.41 17.27
C LEU A 449 16.52 9.43 18.65
N THR A 450 16.28 10.48 19.44
CA THR A 450 16.78 10.58 20.81
C THR A 450 16.06 9.59 21.74
N TYR A 451 14.75 9.42 21.56
CA TYR A 451 13.94 8.53 22.39
C TYR A 451 14.02 7.07 21.93
N CYS A 452 14.09 6.80 20.62
CA CYS A 452 14.07 5.46 20.03
C CYS A 452 15.47 4.93 19.69
N ARG A 453 16.25 4.52 20.69
CA ARG A 453 17.66 4.08 20.48
C ARG A 453 17.81 2.80 19.66
N SER A 454 16.78 1.97 19.56
CA SER A 454 16.75 0.71 18.79
C SER A 454 16.33 0.89 17.33
N LEU A 455 15.94 2.11 16.94
CA LEU A 455 15.31 2.38 15.65
C LEU A 455 16.29 2.12 14.50
N ARG A 456 15.85 1.31 13.53
CA ARG A 456 16.59 0.99 12.30
C ARG A 456 15.95 1.59 11.06
N SER A 457 14.63 1.74 11.05
CA SER A 457 13.86 2.27 9.93
C SER A 457 12.91 3.36 10.40
N LEU A 458 12.94 4.51 9.73
CA LEU A 458 12.07 5.63 10.01
C LEU A 458 11.46 6.17 8.72
N ALA A 459 10.13 6.16 8.64
CA ALA A 459 9.39 6.79 7.55
C ALA A 459 8.55 7.95 8.09
N LEU A 460 8.76 9.15 7.55
CA LEU A 460 8.00 10.35 7.86
C LEU A 460 7.32 10.85 6.58
N ARG A 461 6.03 11.17 6.66
CA ARG A 461 5.28 11.74 5.53
C ARG A 461 4.69 13.10 5.90
N HIS A 462 4.74 14.04 4.95
CA HIS A 462 4.36 15.43 5.14
C HIS A 462 5.20 16.11 6.23
N VAL A 463 6.50 16.26 5.98
CA VAL A 463 7.45 16.91 6.90
C VAL A 463 7.57 18.40 6.59
N SER A 464 7.69 19.28 7.58
CA SER A 464 7.99 20.70 7.40
C SER A 464 9.28 21.14 8.08
N VAL A 465 9.94 22.15 7.51
CA VAL A 465 11.06 22.84 8.15
C VAL A 465 10.59 24.24 8.59
N SER A 466 10.73 24.57 9.88
CA SER A 466 10.33 25.84 10.50
C SER A 466 11.48 26.47 11.32
N LYS A 467 11.35 27.77 11.67
CA LYS A 467 12.38 28.60 12.33
C LYS A 467 12.93 28.02 13.64
N VAL A 468 12.14 27.24 14.38
CA VAL A 468 12.49 26.75 15.74
C VAL A 468 13.79 25.93 15.74
N PHE A 469 14.11 25.31 14.60
CA PHE A 469 15.30 24.49 14.44
C PHE A 469 16.61 25.29 14.49
N ALA A 470 16.63 26.57 14.10
CA ALA A 470 17.84 27.38 14.02
C ALA A 470 18.46 27.68 15.41
N GLN A 471 17.70 27.53 16.49
CA GLN A 471 18.17 27.76 17.86
C GLN A 471 18.66 26.49 18.57
N HIS A 472 18.34 25.31 18.05
CA HIS A 472 18.87 24.06 18.59
C HIS A 472 20.18 23.75 17.88
N SER A 473 21.30 24.07 18.55
CA SER A 473 22.60 23.51 18.17
C SER A 473 22.42 21.99 18.11
N VAL A 474 22.44 21.44 16.90
CA VAL A 474 22.48 19.99 16.69
C VAL A 474 23.84 19.54 17.20
N THR A 475 23.98 19.40 18.52
CA THR A 475 25.05 18.63 19.12
C THR A 475 24.91 17.25 18.51
N THR A 476 25.89 16.90 17.68
CA THR A 476 26.07 15.68 16.90
C THR A 476 26.02 14.45 17.81
N LYS A 477 24.83 14.11 18.32
CA LYS A 477 24.57 12.79 18.86
C LYS A 477 24.49 11.87 17.67
N LEU A 478 25.54 11.08 17.47
CA LEU A 478 25.54 9.99 16.50
C LEU A 478 24.35 9.08 16.83
N PHE A 479 23.52 8.80 15.83
CA PHE A 479 22.44 7.82 15.92
C PHE A 479 22.87 6.55 15.18
N PRO A 480 23.76 5.72 15.77
CA PRO A 480 24.54 4.70 15.04
C PRO A 480 23.74 3.48 14.57
N ARG A 481 22.41 3.49 14.68
CA ARG A 481 21.57 2.32 14.36
C ARG A 481 20.53 2.58 13.28
N LEU A 482 20.30 3.83 12.89
CA LEU A 482 19.35 4.13 11.83
C LEU A 482 19.96 3.69 10.49
N GLU A 483 19.32 2.71 9.84
CA GLU A 483 19.75 2.14 8.56
C GLU A 483 18.92 2.69 7.39
N TYR A 484 17.63 2.99 7.61
CA TYR A 484 16.69 3.39 6.57
C TYR A 484 15.94 4.67 6.99
N LEU A 485 16.01 5.71 6.15
CA LEU A 485 15.26 6.95 6.34
C LEU A 485 14.44 7.28 5.10
N THR A 486 13.13 7.40 5.25
CA THR A 486 12.20 7.82 4.21
C THR A 486 11.51 9.11 4.66
N ILE A 487 11.68 10.20 3.92
CA ILE A 487 10.92 11.43 4.13
C ILE A 487 10.15 11.71 2.85
N THR A 488 8.82 11.72 2.93
CA THR A 488 7.96 12.00 1.78
C THR A 488 7.19 13.30 1.98
N LYS A 489 6.99 14.05 0.89
CA LYS A 489 6.35 15.37 0.89
C LYS A 489 6.99 16.35 1.88
N LEU A 490 8.31 16.50 1.80
CA LEU A 490 9.05 17.52 2.55
C LEU A 490 8.67 18.91 2.02
N ASN A 491 8.07 19.72 2.89
CA ASN A 491 7.60 21.07 2.61
C ASN A 491 8.52 22.11 3.26
N ILE A 492 9.02 23.04 2.46
CA ILE A 492 9.89 24.13 2.93
C ILE A 492 9.08 25.44 2.90
N LYS A 493 8.90 26.08 4.06
CA LYS A 493 8.02 27.25 4.22
C LYS A 493 8.77 28.57 4.40
N ARG A 494 8.04 29.64 4.04
CA ARG A 494 8.34 31.09 3.93
C ARG A 494 9.12 31.74 5.07
N ASP A 495 9.11 31.15 6.27
CA ASP A 495 9.62 31.83 7.46
C ASP A 495 11.12 31.59 7.72
N CYS A 496 11.78 30.64 7.04
CA CYS A 496 13.25 30.56 7.13
C CYS A 496 13.86 31.76 6.39
N GLN A 497 14.69 32.57 7.06
CA GLN A 497 15.13 33.86 6.51
C GLN A 497 16.04 33.69 5.28
N THR A 498 16.57 32.48 5.03
CA THR A 498 17.22 32.11 3.76
C THR A 498 17.10 30.61 3.47
N LEU A 499 17.09 30.21 2.19
CA LEU A 499 17.24 28.80 1.77
C LEU A 499 18.55 28.18 2.31
N VAL A 500 19.54 29.03 2.58
CA VAL A 500 20.81 28.69 3.23
C VAL A 500 20.59 28.12 4.64
N GLU A 501 19.68 28.66 5.43
CA GLU A 501 19.34 28.11 6.76
C GLU A 501 18.68 26.74 6.64
N THR A 502 17.72 26.57 5.73
CA THR A 502 17.08 25.28 5.49
C THR A 502 18.09 24.23 5.04
N ASN A 503 19.01 24.59 4.14
CA ASN A 503 20.11 23.74 3.72
C ASN A 503 21.03 23.37 4.88
N THR A 504 21.39 24.35 5.71
CA THR A 504 22.24 24.12 6.87
C THR A 504 21.58 23.18 7.87
N ILE A 505 20.27 23.33 8.09
CA ILE A 505 19.47 22.46 8.95
C ILE A 505 19.41 21.03 8.40
N LEU A 506 18.98 20.86 7.14
CA LEU A 506 18.90 19.55 6.49
C LEU A 506 20.26 18.87 6.45
N ARG A 507 21.32 19.62 6.11
CA ARG A 507 22.69 19.14 6.11
C ARG A 507 23.12 18.70 7.50
N SER A 508 22.91 19.51 8.53
CA SER A 508 23.31 19.18 9.90
C SER A 508 22.59 17.93 10.44
N VAL A 509 21.29 17.81 10.15
CA VAL A 509 20.49 16.64 10.52
C VAL A 509 21.00 15.40 9.79
N LEU A 510 21.13 15.48 8.45
CA LEU A 510 21.52 14.32 7.66
C LEU A 510 22.98 13.94 7.92
N GLU A 511 23.88 14.89 8.13
CA GLU A 511 25.27 14.66 8.57
C GLU A 511 25.35 13.95 9.92
N GLY A 512 24.48 14.30 10.87
CA GLY A 512 24.37 13.60 12.16
C GLY A 512 23.95 12.13 12.05
N LEU A 513 23.34 11.73 10.93
CA LEU A 513 22.80 10.38 10.71
C LEU A 513 23.74 9.47 9.88
N GLN A 514 24.85 9.99 9.36
CA GLN A 514 25.65 9.32 8.33
C GLN A 514 26.40 8.06 8.80
N GLY A 515 26.57 7.84 10.10
CA GLY A 515 27.38 6.71 10.58
C GLY A 515 26.84 5.32 10.20
N SER A 516 25.52 5.16 10.08
CA SER A 516 24.86 3.86 9.93
C SER A 516 23.82 3.78 8.80
N LEU A 517 23.52 4.90 8.14
CA LEU A 517 22.50 4.94 7.10
C LEU A 517 22.92 4.15 5.86
N ARG A 518 22.07 3.21 5.45
CA ARG A 518 22.21 2.39 4.24
C ARG A 518 21.38 2.93 3.09
N MET A 519 20.20 3.49 3.38
CA MET A 519 19.28 4.01 2.37
C MET A 519 18.62 5.30 2.86
N ILE A 520 18.55 6.28 1.96
CA ILE A 520 17.80 7.52 2.18
C ILE A 520 16.87 7.74 0.98
N TYR A 521 15.57 7.88 1.25
CA TYR A 521 14.57 8.31 0.27
C TYR A 521 14.01 9.67 0.68
N LEU A 522 14.13 10.67 -0.17
CA LEU A 522 13.56 12.01 0.03
C LEU A 522 12.63 12.35 -1.14
N GLU A 523 11.37 12.65 -0.85
CA GLU A 523 10.42 13.22 -1.82
C GLU A 523 10.02 14.61 -1.37
N PHE A 524 10.33 15.61 -2.19
CA PHE A 524 9.98 17.01 -1.94
C PHE A 524 8.55 17.30 -2.38
N GLY A 525 7.75 17.90 -1.48
CA GLY A 525 6.35 18.22 -1.73
C GLY A 525 6.18 19.60 -2.35
N SER A 526 6.24 20.66 -1.54
CA SER A 526 6.19 22.05 -2.00
C SER A 526 7.31 22.90 -1.41
N ILE A 527 7.86 23.81 -2.22
CA ILE A 527 8.80 24.84 -1.80
C ILE A 527 8.12 26.19 -2.02
N THR A 528 7.92 26.97 -0.96
CA THR A 528 7.33 28.32 -1.06
C THR A 528 8.30 29.33 -0.50
N LEU A 529 8.94 30.10 -1.39
CA LEU A 529 9.91 31.15 -1.05
C LEU A 529 9.27 32.52 -1.28
N GLY A 530 9.50 33.45 -0.34
CA GLY A 530 9.02 34.84 -0.45
C GLY A 530 9.77 35.63 -1.52
N GLN A 531 9.17 36.73 -1.99
CA GLN A 531 9.63 37.60 -3.09
C GLN A 531 10.95 38.36 -2.84
N ASN A 532 11.70 38.07 -1.79
CA ASN A 532 12.96 38.73 -1.53
C ASN A 532 14.07 37.93 -2.20
N LYS A 533 14.62 38.47 -3.30
CA LYS A 533 15.87 38.00 -3.90
C LYS A 533 16.93 37.93 -2.81
N VAL A 534 17.35 36.72 -2.47
CA VAL A 534 18.59 36.50 -1.72
C VAL A 534 19.66 36.27 -2.78
N ASP A 535 20.45 37.29 -3.09
CA ASP A 535 21.64 37.15 -3.93
C ASP A 535 22.71 36.39 -3.12
N HIS A 536 22.56 35.08 -3.00
CA HIS A 536 23.57 34.20 -2.39
C HIS A 536 23.71 32.93 -3.24
N PRO A 537 24.92 32.52 -3.68
CA PRO A 537 25.12 31.34 -4.52
C PRO A 537 24.71 30.00 -3.85
N LEU A 538 24.51 30.00 -2.52
CA LEU A 538 23.92 28.88 -1.78
C LEU A 538 22.38 28.91 -1.70
N ALA A 539 21.72 29.98 -2.14
CA ALA A 539 20.27 30.13 -2.14
C ALA A 539 19.59 29.48 -3.35
N ASP A 540 20.38 29.10 -4.37
CA ASP A 540 19.87 28.54 -5.62
C ASP A 540 19.82 27.00 -5.64
N TYR A 541 20.42 26.35 -4.63
CA TYR A 541 20.62 24.91 -4.63
C TYR A 541 20.44 24.27 -3.26
N ILE A 542 19.77 23.12 -3.19
CA ILE A 542 19.79 22.27 -1.98
C ILE A 542 21.07 21.42 -2.00
N TYR A 543 21.89 21.54 -0.96
CA TYR A 543 23.16 20.80 -0.82
C TYR A 543 23.04 19.69 0.22
N LEU A 544 23.21 18.44 -0.22
CA LEU A 544 23.33 17.28 0.65
C LEU A 544 24.74 16.70 0.53
N ASP A 545 25.58 16.93 1.54
CA ASP A 545 26.91 16.32 1.64
C ASP A 545 26.79 14.98 2.37
N LEU A 546 26.85 13.87 1.64
CA LEU A 546 26.75 12.51 2.19
C LEU A 546 28.11 11.80 2.28
N SER A 547 29.21 12.55 2.12
CA SER A 547 30.57 12.02 2.00
C SER A 547 31.05 11.22 3.21
N LYS A 548 30.48 11.45 4.40
CA LYS A 548 30.87 10.74 5.63
C LYS A 548 30.06 9.45 5.84
N SER A 549 29.04 9.17 5.02
CA SER A 549 28.25 7.94 5.11
C SER A 549 28.93 6.77 4.41
N ARG A 550 29.80 6.06 5.13
CA ARG A 550 30.54 4.90 4.60
C ARG A 550 29.66 3.69 4.27
N GLN A 551 28.42 3.65 4.77
CA GLN A 551 27.51 2.52 4.60
C GLN A 551 26.35 2.80 3.61
N LEU A 552 26.25 4.02 3.08
CA LEU A 552 25.17 4.40 2.16
C LEU A 552 25.30 3.60 0.86
N ARG A 553 24.26 2.83 0.54
CA ARG A 553 24.15 2.03 -0.70
C ARG A 553 23.21 2.67 -1.71
N GLU A 554 22.24 3.44 -1.22
CA GLU A 554 21.18 3.97 -2.07
C GLU A 554 20.69 5.33 -1.60
N LEU A 555 20.54 6.26 -2.55
CA LEU A 555 19.94 7.56 -2.37
C LEU A 555 18.90 7.77 -3.49
N SER A 556 17.64 7.94 -3.11
CA SER A 556 16.58 8.29 -4.05
C SER A 556 16.01 9.65 -3.68
N VAL A 557 15.99 10.56 -4.65
CA VAL A 557 15.47 11.92 -4.45
C VAL A 557 14.43 12.20 -5.53
N THR A 558 13.17 12.24 -5.12
CA THR A 558 12.06 12.59 -6.00
C THR A 558 11.69 14.06 -5.78
N TYR A 559 11.56 14.81 -6.87
CA TYR A 559 11.24 16.24 -6.82
C TYR A 559 10.11 16.55 -7.79
N ALA A 560 9.05 17.20 -7.31
CA ALA A 560 7.89 17.56 -8.11
C ALA A 560 7.79 19.09 -8.25
N LEU A 561 8.65 19.72 -9.06
CA LEU A 561 8.63 21.17 -9.33
C LEU A 561 9.37 21.46 -10.66
N GLY A 562 8.90 22.45 -11.42
CA GLY A 562 9.13 22.63 -12.87
C GLY A 562 10.54 22.93 -13.41
N SER A 563 11.61 22.64 -12.65
CA SER A 563 12.97 22.67 -13.17
C SER A 563 13.36 21.31 -13.73
N ASN A 564 13.93 21.32 -14.93
CA ASN A 564 14.28 20.13 -15.68
C ASN A 564 15.70 19.65 -15.36
N ILE A 565 16.41 20.18 -14.37
CA ILE A 565 17.86 19.94 -14.24
C ILE A 565 18.17 19.42 -12.83
N ILE A 566 18.99 18.39 -12.68
CA ILE A 566 19.58 17.92 -11.40
C ILE A 566 21.07 17.77 -11.61
N THR A 567 21.88 18.41 -10.77
CA THR A 567 23.34 18.25 -10.80
C THR A 567 23.79 17.37 -9.63
N THR A 568 24.74 16.48 -9.86
CA THR A 568 25.44 15.74 -8.81
C THR A 568 26.95 15.91 -8.98
N GLU A 569 27.66 16.18 -7.90
CA GLU A 569 29.13 16.25 -7.89
C GLU A 569 29.70 15.04 -7.17
N ARG A 570 30.70 14.38 -7.78
CA ARG A 570 31.47 13.29 -7.19
C ARG A 570 32.97 13.60 -7.30
N GLY A 571 33.58 14.12 -6.22
CA GLY A 571 34.95 14.65 -6.28
C GLY A 571 35.03 15.84 -7.24
N ASP A 572 35.91 15.80 -8.24
CA ASP A 572 36.05 16.84 -9.28
C ASP A 572 35.08 16.67 -10.46
N GLN A 573 34.28 15.60 -10.47
CA GLN A 573 33.34 15.32 -11.57
C GLN A 573 31.96 15.87 -11.26
N ARG A 574 31.44 16.71 -12.15
CA ARG A 574 30.08 17.26 -12.10
C ARG A 574 29.22 16.61 -13.19
N GLU A 575 28.20 15.86 -12.78
CA GLU A 575 27.20 15.26 -13.66
C GLU A 575 25.92 16.08 -13.58
N THR A 576 25.52 16.70 -14.69
CA THR A 576 24.24 17.42 -14.81
C THR A 576 23.28 16.58 -15.63
N HIS A 577 22.14 16.22 -15.04
CA HIS A 577 21.05 15.49 -15.68
C HIS A 577 19.93 16.47 -16.01
N GLU A 578 19.54 16.54 -17.29
CA GLU A 578 18.38 17.29 -17.73
C GLU A 578 17.24 16.31 -18.07
N PHE A 579 16.04 16.55 -17.51
CA PHE A 579 14.84 15.76 -17.64
C PHE A 579 13.84 16.51 -18.52
N GLU A 580 13.14 15.79 -19.39
CA GLU A 580 11.96 16.36 -20.05
C GLU A 580 10.89 16.73 -19.01
N ARG A 581 10.05 17.74 -19.30
CA ARG A 581 9.04 18.29 -18.37
C ARG A 581 8.10 17.26 -17.72
N ASN A 582 8.07 16.04 -18.24
CA ASN A 582 7.19 14.95 -17.81
C ASN A 582 7.94 13.80 -17.09
N ASN A 583 9.28 13.83 -17.04
CA ASN A 583 10.10 12.84 -16.31
C ASN A 583 10.41 13.37 -14.90
N LEU A 584 9.55 13.04 -13.93
CA LEU A 584 9.57 13.56 -12.56
C LEU A 584 10.40 12.71 -11.57
N HIS A 585 11.15 11.72 -12.06
CA HIS A 585 11.86 10.76 -11.22
C HIS A 585 13.37 10.76 -11.48
N PHE A 586 14.14 10.97 -10.41
CA PHE A 586 15.58 10.79 -10.40
C PHE A 586 15.98 9.81 -9.29
N THR A 587 16.58 8.70 -9.70
CA THR A 587 17.13 7.71 -8.77
C THR A 587 18.62 7.58 -9.06
N LYS A 588 19.47 7.99 -8.11
CA LYS A 588 20.92 7.78 -8.22
C LYS A 588 21.34 6.65 -7.30
N ILE A 589 21.60 5.48 -7.89
CA ILE A 589 22.17 4.33 -7.19
C ILE A 589 23.67 4.60 -6.99
N SER A 590 24.08 5.08 -5.82
CA SER A 590 25.50 5.22 -5.49
C SER A 590 26.10 3.85 -5.16
N SER A 591 26.72 3.20 -6.16
CA SER A 591 27.48 1.95 -5.96
C SER A 591 28.66 2.14 -4.98
N PRO A 592 28.92 1.17 -4.08
CA PRO A 592 29.80 1.34 -2.95
C PRO A 592 31.23 0.97 -3.31
N THR A 593 31.99 1.85 -3.95
CA THR A 593 33.46 1.79 -3.90
C THR A 593 34.03 3.16 -4.25
N SER A 594 34.99 3.60 -3.42
CA SER A 594 35.84 4.80 -3.45
C SER A 594 35.32 6.08 -2.75
N HIS A 595 36.23 6.64 -1.95
CA HIS A 595 36.13 7.76 -1.00
C HIS A 595 35.77 9.13 -1.61
N TYR A 596 34.80 9.20 -2.52
CA TYR A 596 34.44 10.46 -3.17
C TYR A 596 33.23 11.13 -2.49
N GLN A 597 33.37 12.44 -2.29
CA GLN A 597 32.30 13.32 -1.85
C GLN A 597 31.16 13.27 -2.85
N THR A 598 29.98 12.78 -2.47
CA THR A 598 28.77 12.86 -3.31
C THR A 598 27.95 14.05 -2.83
N LYS A 599 27.82 15.07 -3.67
CA LYS A 599 26.91 16.21 -3.45
C LYS A 599 25.76 16.10 -4.44
N VAL A 600 24.53 16.26 -3.94
CA VAL A 600 23.35 16.49 -4.79
C VAL A 600 23.08 18.00 -4.80
N ILE A 601 22.87 18.56 -5.98
CA ILE A 601 22.66 19.99 -6.26
C ILE A 601 21.36 20.12 -7.07
N LEU A 602 20.30 20.65 -6.44
CA LEU A 602 18.97 20.83 -7.06
C LEU A 602 18.75 22.31 -7.47
N PRO A 603 18.68 22.67 -8.76
CA PRO A 603 18.49 24.05 -9.24
C PRO A 603 17.07 24.58 -9.06
N GLN A 604 16.97 25.87 -8.72
CA GLN A 604 15.74 26.61 -8.39
C GLN A 604 14.86 27.03 -9.61
N GLN A 605 15.32 26.90 -10.86
CA GLN A 605 14.65 27.56 -11.99
C GLN A 605 13.37 26.86 -12.46
N ALA A 606 12.22 27.23 -11.87
CA ALA A 606 10.95 27.56 -12.57
C ALA A 606 9.79 27.73 -11.57
N ILE A 607 9.69 28.89 -10.94
CA ILE A 607 8.41 29.35 -10.37
C ILE A 607 7.73 30.18 -11.46
N LYS A 608 6.75 29.59 -12.16
CA LYS A 608 5.78 30.39 -12.92
C LYS A 608 4.91 31.13 -11.91
N ILE A 609 5.17 32.43 -11.79
CA ILE A 609 4.26 33.38 -11.15
C ILE A 609 3.05 33.50 -12.07
N ASN A 610 1.95 32.83 -11.77
CA ASN A 610 0.64 33.26 -12.27
C ASN A 610 0.22 34.48 -11.42
N ALA A 611 0.79 35.64 -11.74
CA ALA A 611 0.24 36.91 -11.32
C ALA A 611 -0.97 37.16 -12.23
N LEU A 612 -2.15 37.15 -11.62
CA LEU A 612 -3.33 37.80 -12.16
C LEU A 612 -2.97 39.30 -12.22
N LEU A 613 -2.61 39.81 -13.41
CA LEU A 613 -2.56 41.24 -13.66
C LEU A 613 -4.01 41.69 -13.84
N VAL A 614 -4.60 42.21 -12.77
CA VAL A 614 -5.74 43.13 -12.87
C VAL A 614 -5.14 44.47 -13.26
N LEU A 615 -5.45 44.91 -14.48
CA LEU A 615 -5.81 46.29 -14.76
C LEU A 615 -7.19 46.27 -15.42
#